data_AF-A0A2W4I115-F1
#
_entry.id   AF-A0A2W4I115-F1
#
_cell.length_a   1.000
_cell.length_b   1.000
_cell.length_c   1.000
_cell.angle_alpha   90.00
_cell.angle_beta   90.00
_cell.angle_gamma   90.00
#
_symmetry.space_group_name_H-M   'P 1'
#
loop_
_entity.id
_entity.type
_entity.pdbx_description
1 polymer ?
#
loop_
_entity_poly.entity_id
_entity_poly.type
_entity_poly.pdbx_seq_one_letter_code
_entity_poly.pdbx_strand_id
1 'polypeptide(L)'
;MKHAKDVVVLSVLCAFSLENFFQPAAVSQGGYDTTGFDEPDEAKDQGPASDQELQQKGDKKYVPGTSKYYQPTAVNDVDRWFAQYDDIRRKYESTPDERQYFDQLMNKPPGSGLSEGDQKFLEDMAGRYAEAFNQIKELDAMSETQQIHRGYAIFATQQSNLCLDCMRVLSDPKAVDKAGRPIAGTLADKRRVLYQLEKTNRLMDMRTRQTFNVGRNQYEQSNQRQE
;
A
#
# COMPACT_ATOMS: atom_id res chain seq x y z
N MET A 1 12.67 -32.05 50.05
CA MET A 1 12.34 -32.77 48.80
C MET A 1 11.96 -31.74 47.77
N LYS A 2 12.65 -31.76 46.62
CA LYS A 2 12.57 -30.79 45.53
C LYS A 2 11.72 -31.41 44.40
N HIS A 3 10.70 -30.71 43.93
CA HIS A 3 10.06 -30.95 42.63
C HIS A 3 10.27 -29.64 41.83
N ALA A 4 11.21 -29.55 40.87
CA ALA A 4 11.17 -30.07 39.49
C ALA A 4 9.91 -29.57 38.77
N LYS A 5 9.98 -28.44 38.05
CA LYS A 5 10.50 -28.22 36.67
C LYS A 5 9.44 -28.52 35.60
N ASP A 6 9.48 -27.68 34.56
CA ASP A 6 8.90 -27.83 33.22
C ASP A 6 7.48 -27.27 33.00
N VAL A 7 7.41 -25.96 32.76
CA VAL A 7 6.36 -25.37 31.92
C VAL A 7 6.98 -25.02 30.57
N VAL A 8 6.33 -25.57 29.55
CA VAL A 8 6.76 -25.74 28.17
C VAL A 8 6.67 -24.41 27.40
N VAL A 9 7.76 -24.09 26.72
CA VAL A 9 7.88 -23.05 25.69
C VAL A 9 7.46 -23.65 24.34
N LEU A 10 6.29 -23.26 23.83
CA LEU A 10 5.74 -23.57 22.49
C LEU A 10 4.64 -22.50 22.26
N SER A 11 4.50 -21.70 21.20
CA SER A 11 5.06 -21.70 19.85
C SER A 11 4.72 -20.34 19.22
N VAL A 12 5.69 -19.53 18.76
CA VAL A 12 5.44 -18.44 17.78
C VAL A 12 6.61 -18.42 16.80
N LEU A 13 6.66 -19.44 15.94
CA LEU A 13 7.61 -19.55 14.84
C LEU A 13 6.85 -20.05 13.60
N CYS A 14 6.03 -19.19 13.02
CA CYS A 14 5.47 -19.37 11.68
C CYS A 14 5.17 -17.99 11.05
N ALA A 15 6.21 -17.24 10.67
CA ALA A 15 6.07 -16.06 9.80
C ALA A 15 7.34 -15.70 9.01
N PHE A 16 8.22 -16.66 8.72
CA PHE A 16 9.42 -16.42 7.90
C PHE A 16 9.46 -17.41 6.75
N SER A 17 8.71 -17.14 5.66
CA SER A 17 8.96 -17.73 4.33
C SER A 17 8.02 -17.17 3.24
N LEU A 18 8.02 -15.86 2.96
CA LEU A 18 7.35 -15.31 1.76
C LEU A 18 8.01 -14.02 1.24
N GLU A 19 9.24 -14.11 0.70
CA GLU A 19 9.88 -12.96 0.00
C GLU A 19 10.67 -13.38 -1.27
N ASN A 20 10.22 -14.40 -2.02
CA ASN A 20 10.85 -14.77 -3.30
C ASN A 20 10.05 -14.38 -4.56
N PHE A 21 9.03 -13.54 -4.45
CA PHE A 21 8.33 -12.98 -5.61
C PHE A 21 8.07 -11.50 -5.36
N PHE A 22 9.07 -10.65 -5.54
CA PHE A 22 8.97 -9.27 -6.06
C PHE A 22 10.36 -8.64 -5.96
N GLN A 23 11.14 -8.70 -7.04
CA GLN A 23 12.27 -7.80 -7.19
C GLN A 23 11.73 -6.44 -7.64
N PRO A 24 11.87 -5.35 -6.86
CA PRO A 24 11.73 -4.03 -7.42
C PRO A 24 12.88 -3.82 -8.41
N ALA A 25 12.55 -3.41 -9.64
CA ALA A 25 13.54 -2.99 -10.61
C ALA A 25 14.47 -1.95 -9.97
N ALA A 26 15.77 -2.20 -10.05
CA ALA A 26 16.80 -1.34 -9.50
C ALA A 26 16.64 0.09 -10.01
N VAL A 27 16.39 1.03 -9.10
CA VAL A 27 16.56 2.46 -9.36
C VAL A 27 18.06 2.69 -9.47
N SER A 28 18.55 2.63 -10.70
CA SER A 28 19.90 3.02 -11.10
C SER A 28 20.09 4.51 -10.77
N GLN A 29 21.15 4.81 -10.01
CA GLN A 29 21.66 6.16 -9.81
C GLN A 29 22.17 6.70 -11.16
N GLY A 30 21.35 7.47 -11.84
CA GLY A 30 21.75 8.30 -12.98
C GLY A 30 21.29 9.73 -12.73
N GLY A 31 22.23 10.63 -12.46
CA GLY A 31 21.95 12.07 -12.45
C GLY A 31 21.60 12.52 -13.86
N TYR A 32 20.44 13.13 -14.03
CA TYR A 32 20.05 13.81 -15.26
C TYR A 32 20.58 15.25 -15.20
N ASP A 33 21.43 15.57 -16.17
CA ASP A 33 21.84 16.92 -16.52
C ASP A 33 20.62 17.67 -17.07
N THR A 34 20.26 18.79 -16.45
CA THR A 34 19.08 19.60 -16.79
C THR A 34 19.43 20.81 -17.66
N THR A 35 20.61 20.85 -18.28
CA THR A 35 21.07 22.04 -19.03
C THR A 35 20.74 22.04 -20.54
N GLY A 36 19.87 21.14 -21.01
CA GLY A 36 19.51 21.02 -22.43
C GLY A 36 18.01 20.93 -22.72
N PHE A 37 17.19 21.75 -22.07
CA PHE A 37 15.79 21.93 -22.48
C PHE A 37 15.72 23.02 -23.55
N ASP A 38 15.79 22.62 -24.81
CA ASP A 38 15.16 23.42 -25.87
C ASP A 38 13.65 23.40 -25.65
N GLU A 39 13.02 24.57 -25.75
CA GLU A 39 11.56 24.72 -25.67
C GLU A 39 10.89 23.81 -26.71
N PRO A 40 9.83 23.07 -26.35
CA PRO A 40 9.13 22.24 -27.32
C PRO A 40 8.46 23.15 -28.36
N ASP A 41 8.77 22.90 -29.63
CA ASP A 41 8.10 23.53 -30.77
C ASP A 41 6.58 23.45 -30.59
N GLU A 42 5.93 24.62 -30.65
CA GLU A 42 4.47 24.74 -30.65
C GLU A 42 3.89 23.86 -31.77
N ALA A 43 3.32 22.73 -31.38
CA ALA A 43 2.54 21.89 -32.26
C ALA A 43 1.32 22.70 -32.72
N LYS A 44 1.38 23.22 -33.94
CA LYS A 44 0.24 23.86 -34.62
C LYS A 44 -0.90 22.86 -34.70
N ASP A 45 -1.98 23.22 -34.02
CA ASP A 45 -3.30 22.60 -34.08
C ASP A 45 -3.78 22.54 -35.53
N GLN A 46 -3.67 21.37 -36.14
CA GLN A 46 -4.42 21.02 -37.34
C GLN A 46 -5.61 20.21 -36.86
N GLY A 47 -6.79 20.84 -36.91
CA GLY A 47 -8.06 20.25 -36.55
C GLY A 47 -8.34 18.92 -37.27
N PRO A 48 -9.40 18.19 -36.85
CA PRO A 48 -9.59 16.80 -37.21
C PRO A 48 -9.71 16.61 -38.73
N ALA A 49 -8.82 15.78 -39.26
CA ALA A 49 -8.92 15.27 -40.62
C ALA A 49 -10.23 14.48 -40.78
N SER A 50 -10.90 14.71 -41.90
CA SER A 50 -12.19 14.14 -42.28
C SER A 50 -12.20 12.61 -42.38
N ASP A 51 -13.39 12.03 -42.17
CA ASP A 51 -13.74 10.59 -42.04
C ASP A 51 -13.51 9.68 -43.27
N GLN A 52 -12.50 9.92 -44.11
CA GLN A 52 -12.20 9.06 -45.25
C GLN A 52 -10.74 8.59 -45.23
N GLU A 53 -10.59 7.26 -45.31
CA GLU A 53 -9.35 6.50 -45.50
C GLU A 53 -8.70 5.87 -44.26
N LEU A 54 -9.42 4.93 -43.64
CA LEU A 54 -8.82 3.72 -43.08
C LEU A 54 -9.64 2.49 -43.48
N GLN A 55 -9.55 2.12 -44.77
CA GLN A 55 -9.82 0.76 -45.22
C GLN A 55 -8.49 0.01 -45.27
N GLN A 56 -8.06 -0.54 -44.13
CA GLN A 56 -7.09 -1.62 -44.10
C GLN A 56 -7.79 -2.92 -43.73
N LYS A 57 -7.66 -3.88 -44.65
CA LYS A 57 -8.00 -5.29 -44.53
C LYS A 57 -7.43 -5.85 -43.22
N GLY A 58 -8.30 -6.43 -42.40
CA GLY A 58 -7.91 -7.58 -41.59
C GLY A 58 -7.90 -7.42 -40.09
N ASP A 59 -8.29 -6.28 -39.50
CA ASP A 59 -8.48 -6.19 -38.06
C ASP A 59 -9.89 -5.74 -37.71
N LYS A 60 -10.58 -6.61 -36.98
CA LYS A 60 -11.88 -6.29 -36.39
C LYS A 60 -11.67 -5.07 -35.51
N LYS A 61 -12.21 -3.93 -35.93
CA LYS A 61 -12.34 -2.73 -35.09
C LYS A 61 -12.81 -3.18 -33.71
N TYR A 62 -11.98 -2.94 -32.70
CA TYR A 62 -12.39 -3.08 -31.31
C TYR A 62 -13.51 -2.06 -31.10
N VAL A 63 -14.76 -2.52 -31.16
CA VAL A 63 -15.92 -1.76 -30.72
C VAL A 63 -16.08 -2.08 -29.24
N PRO A 64 -15.84 -1.12 -28.32
CA PRO A 64 -16.08 -1.34 -26.90
C PRO A 64 -17.50 -1.87 -26.71
N GLY A 65 -17.64 -3.06 -26.10
CA GLY A 65 -18.94 -3.68 -25.80
C GLY A 65 -19.44 -4.78 -26.74
N THR A 66 -18.72 -5.18 -27.80
CA THR A 66 -19.20 -6.22 -28.76
C THR A 66 -18.48 -7.58 -28.70
N SER A 67 -17.55 -7.77 -27.76
CA SER A 67 -17.01 -9.11 -27.49
C SER A 67 -18.14 -10.02 -26.99
N LYS A 68 -18.48 -11.04 -27.77
CA LYS A 68 -19.37 -12.14 -27.35
C LYS A 68 -18.72 -13.04 -26.28
N TYR A 69 -17.45 -12.80 -25.95
CA TYR A 69 -16.75 -13.46 -24.87
C TYR A 69 -16.76 -12.52 -23.65
N TYR A 70 -17.57 -12.90 -22.68
CA TYR A 70 -17.69 -12.31 -21.34
C TYR A 70 -18.12 -10.84 -21.34
N GLN A 71 -19.43 -10.60 -21.39
CA GLN A 71 -19.98 -9.45 -20.68
C GLN A 71 -20.13 -9.88 -19.22
N PRO A 72 -19.28 -9.43 -18.28
CA PRO A 72 -19.54 -9.71 -16.89
C PRO A 72 -20.90 -9.11 -16.56
N THR A 73 -21.77 -9.91 -15.96
CA THR A 73 -23.05 -9.47 -15.41
C THR A 73 -22.76 -8.61 -14.17
N ALA A 74 -22.10 -7.47 -14.38
CA ALA A 74 -21.35 -6.69 -13.40
C ALA A 74 -22.25 -5.65 -12.72
N VAL A 75 -23.20 -6.12 -11.91
CA VAL A 75 -23.93 -5.22 -11.00
C VAL A 75 -23.71 -5.60 -9.52
N ASN A 76 -23.03 -6.72 -9.20
CA ASN A 76 -22.82 -7.12 -7.80
C ASN A 76 -21.39 -7.53 -7.40
N ASP A 77 -20.45 -7.74 -8.34
CA ASP A 77 -19.12 -8.21 -7.97
C ASP A 77 -18.19 -7.08 -7.49
N VAL A 78 -18.25 -5.90 -8.13
CA VAL A 78 -17.44 -4.73 -7.74
C VAL A 78 -17.91 -4.16 -6.39
N ASP A 79 -19.22 -4.04 -6.18
CA ASP A 79 -19.78 -3.59 -4.90
C ASP A 79 -19.45 -4.58 -3.77
N ARG A 80 -19.57 -5.89 -4.02
CA ARG A 80 -19.17 -6.93 -3.07
C ARG A 80 -17.68 -6.83 -2.73
N TRP A 81 -16.84 -6.63 -3.74
CA TRP A 81 -15.40 -6.47 -3.55
C TRP A 81 -15.11 -5.27 -2.66
N PHE A 82 -15.71 -4.11 -2.94
CA PHE A 82 -15.53 -2.91 -2.13
C PHE A 82 -16.07 -3.07 -0.70
N ALA A 83 -17.17 -3.80 -0.51
CA ALA A 83 -17.68 -4.11 0.83
C ALA A 83 -16.66 -4.93 1.65
N GLN A 84 -16.11 -6.00 1.07
CA GLN A 84 -15.07 -6.82 1.72
C GLN A 84 -13.80 -6.00 1.98
N TYR A 85 -13.38 -5.21 1.00
CA TYR A 85 -12.23 -4.32 1.12
C TYR A 85 -12.42 -3.27 2.23
N ASP A 86 -13.62 -2.69 2.35
CA ASP A 86 -13.96 -1.71 3.39
C ASP A 86 -14.05 -2.33 4.79
N ASP A 87 -14.48 -3.59 4.90
CA ASP A 87 -14.40 -4.38 6.14
C ASP A 87 -12.94 -4.57 6.60
N ILE A 88 -12.03 -4.89 5.67
CA ILE A 88 -10.61 -5.04 5.99
C ILE A 88 -10.03 -3.69 6.43
N ARG A 89 -10.30 -2.63 5.64
CA ARG A 89 -9.81 -1.27 5.89
C ARG A 89 -10.17 -0.74 7.27
N ARG A 90 -11.42 -0.94 7.70
CA ARG A 90 -11.88 -0.55 9.05
C ARG A 90 -11.10 -1.21 10.19
N LYS A 91 -10.54 -2.41 9.99
CA LYS A 91 -9.81 -3.12 11.05
C LYS A 91 -8.38 -2.61 11.23
N TYR A 92 -7.74 -2.17 10.16
CA TYR A 92 -6.32 -1.79 10.20
C TYR A 92 -6.07 -0.28 10.22
N GLU A 93 -7.04 0.54 9.83
CA GLU A 93 -6.85 1.99 9.82
C GLU A 93 -6.68 2.55 11.23
N SER A 94 -5.56 3.22 11.46
CA SER A 94 -5.28 3.91 12.70
C SER A 94 -6.27 5.05 12.95
N THR A 95 -6.72 5.17 14.19
CA THR A 95 -7.42 6.35 14.70
C THR A 95 -6.48 7.57 14.71
N PRO A 96 -7.01 8.81 14.77
CA PRO A 96 -6.18 10.01 14.88
C PRO A 96 -5.19 9.96 16.06
N ASP A 97 -5.64 9.49 17.22
CA ASP A 97 -4.81 9.38 18.43
C ASP A 97 -3.67 8.36 18.24
N GLU A 98 -3.95 7.21 17.62
CA GLU A 98 -2.92 6.21 17.31
C GLU A 98 -1.89 6.75 16.31
N ARG A 99 -2.32 7.55 15.31
CA ARG A 99 -1.38 8.19 14.38
C ARG A 99 -0.49 9.19 15.10
N GLN A 100 -1.07 10.03 15.95
CA GLN A 100 -0.31 11.00 16.72
C GLN A 100 0.69 10.31 17.66
N TYR A 101 0.27 9.22 18.32
CA TYR A 101 1.15 8.47 19.20
C TYR A 101 2.28 7.76 18.43
N PHE A 102 1.97 7.16 17.28
CA PHE A 102 2.99 6.60 16.39
C PHE A 102 3.98 7.67 15.92
N ASP A 103 3.50 8.86 15.58
CA ASP A 103 4.35 9.98 15.18
C ASP A 103 5.28 10.45 16.31
N GLN A 104 4.80 10.45 17.56
CA GLN A 104 5.63 10.73 18.73
C GLN A 104 6.76 9.71 18.87
N LEU A 105 6.47 8.42 18.67
CA LEU A 105 7.47 7.35 18.70
C LEU A 105 8.49 7.48 17.58
N MET A 106 8.05 7.80 16.36
CA MET A 106 8.93 8.00 15.21
C MET A 106 9.89 9.19 15.37
N ASN A 107 9.55 10.15 16.23
CA ASN A 107 10.41 11.31 16.54
C ASN A 107 11.32 11.07 17.74
N LYS A 108 11.23 9.94 18.45
CA LYS A 108 12.14 9.61 19.55
C LYS A 108 13.56 9.35 19.03
N PRO A 109 14.61 9.74 19.77
CA PRO A 109 15.98 9.42 19.40
C PRO A 109 16.21 7.89 19.31
N PRO A 110 16.99 7.39 18.34
CA PRO A 110 17.41 5.99 18.30
C PRO A 110 18.07 5.54 19.61
N GLY A 111 17.75 4.33 20.08
CA GLY A 111 18.27 3.80 21.33
C GLY A 111 17.75 4.47 22.60
N SER A 112 16.74 5.34 22.51
CA SER A 112 16.09 5.94 23.69
C SER A 112 15.30 4.93 24.54
N GLY A 113 15.12 3.71 24.03
CA GLY A 113 14.36 2.65 24.67
C GLY A 113 12.86 2.74 24.38
N LEU A 114 12.18 1.64 24.67
CA LEU A 114 10.72 1.51 24.60
C LEU A 114 10.20 1.18 26.00
N SER A 115 9.09 1.82 26.38
CA SER A 115 8.28 1.28 27.45
C SER A 115 7.55 0.01 26.99
N GLU A 116 7.11 -0.83 27.92
CA GLU A 116 6.28 -2.00 27.61
C GLU A 116 5.02 -1.62 26.82
N GLY A 117 4.42 -0.46 27.13
CA GLY A 117 3.29 0.08 26.39
C GLY A 117 3.64 0.50 24.96
N ASP A 118 4.79 1.15 24.75
CA ASP A 118 5.25 1.53 23.40
C ASP A 118 5.50 0.28 22.54
N GLN A 119 6.14 -0.74 23.13
CA GLN A 119 6.42 -1.99 22.44
C GLN A 119 5.13 -2.70 22.04
N LYS A 120 4.20 -2.88 22.99
CA LYS A 120 2.91 -3.53 22.72
C LYS A 120 2.13 -2.77 21.64
N PHE A 121 2.10 -1.44 21.70
CA PHE A 121 1.44 -0.62 20.69
C PHE A 121 2.02 -0.84 19.27
N LEU A 122 3.35 -0.85 19.14
CA LEU A 122 4.01 -1.08 17.86
C LEU A 122 3.81 -2.51 17.35
N GLU A 123 3.81 -3.51 18.23
CA GLU A 123 3.52 -4.91 17.91
C GLU A 123 2.07 -5.09 17.44
N ASP A 124 1.11 -4.53 18.17
CA ASP A 124 -0.32 -4.57 17.80
C ASP A 124 -0.58 -3.87 16.46
N MET A 125 0.05 -2.71 16.24
CA MET A 125 -0.07 -1.99 14.96
C MET A 125 0.56 -2.78 13.81
N ALA A 126 1.77 -3.32 13.98
CA ALA A 126 2.41 -4.17 12.98
C ALA A 126 1.54 -5.40 12.66
N GLY A 127 1.01 -6.06 13.69
CA GLY A 127 0.12 -7.22 13.55
C GLY A 127 -1.14 -6.91 12.74
N ARG A 128 -1.83 -5.80 13.03
CA ARG A 128 -3.02 -5.36 12.27
C ARG A 128 -2.73 -5.16 10.79
N TYR A 129 -1.61 -4.51 10.45
CA TYR A 129 -1.21 -4.30 9.07
C TYR A 129 -0.80 -5.59 8.35
N ALA A 130 -0.10 -6.50 9.04
CA ALA A 130 0.23 -7.81 8.50
C ALA A 130 -1.03 -8.66 8.25
N GLU A 131 -2.00 -8.64 9.17
CA GLU A 131 -3.29 -9.30 9.00
C GLU A 131 -4.07 -8.70 7.81
N ALA A 132 -4.12 -7.37 7.71
CA ALA A 132 -4.75 -6.69 6.58
C ALA A 132 -4.13 -7.07 5.24
N PHE A 133 -2.81 -7.15 5.15
CA PHE A 133 -2.13 -7.62 3.95
C PHE A 133 -2.58 -9.03 3.56
N ASN A 134 -2.64 -9.94 4.53
CA ASN A 134 -3.13 -11.31 4.27
C ASN A 134 -4.59 -11.30 3.82
N GLN A 135 -5.47 -10.55 4.48
CA GLN A 135 -6.88 -10.44 4.06
C GLN A 135 -7.04 -9.81 2.67
N ILE A 136 -6.27 -8.78 2.34
CA ILE A 136 -6.28 -8.15 1.00
C ILE A 136 -5.84 -9.17 -0.06
N LYS A 137 -4.80 -9.97 0.20
CA LYS A 137 -4.35 -10.99 -0.74
C LYS A 137 -5.40 -12.04 -1.08
N GLU A 138 -6.27 -12.37 -0.14
CA GLU A 138 -7.36 -13.33 -0.33
C GLU A 138 -8.59 -12.71 -1.02
N LEU A 139 -8.61 -11.38 -1.25
CA LEU A 139 -9.67 -10.76 -2.06
C LEU A 139 -9.55 -11.20 -3.52
N ASP A 140 -10.70 -11.45 -4.14
CA ASP A 140 -10.77 -11.78 -5.56
C ASP A 140 -10.10 -10.68 -6.40
N ALA A 141 -9.16 -11.10 -7.25
CA ALA A 141 -8.48 -10.19 -8.15
C ALA A 141 -9.39 -9.84 -9.34
N MET A 142 -10.01 -8.67 -9.29
CA MET A 142 -10.80 -8.13 -10.40
C MET A 142 -9.98 -7.10 -11.19
N SER A 143 -10.21 -7.02 -12.50
CA SER A 143 -9.53 -6.05 -13.37
C SER A 143 -9.74 -4.60 -12.92
N GLU A 144 -10.95 -4.32 -12.46
CA GLU A 144 -11.47 -3.02 -12.05
C GLU A 144 -10.79 -2.50 -10.77
N THR A 145 -10.40 -3.42 -9.88
CA THR A 145 -9.87 -3.11 -8.54
C THR A 145 -8.40 -3.47 -8.39
N GLN A 146 -7.77 -4.03 -9.44
CA GLN A 146 -6.41 -4.55 -9.40
C GLN A 146 -5.37 -3.52 -8.93
N GLN A 147 -5.50 -2.25 -9.33
CA GLN A 147 -4.56 -1.21 -8.91
C GLN A 147 -4.70 -0.89 -7.41
N ILE A 148 -5.94 -0.83 -6.91
CA ILE A 148 -6.24 -0.61 -5.48
C ILE A 148 -5.72 -1.79 -4.66
N HIS A 149 -6.04 -3.01 -5.09
CA HIS A 149 -5.60 -4.25 -4.47
C HIS A 149 -4.09 -4.28 -4.25
N ARG A 150 -3.32 -4.02 -5.32
CA ARG A 150 -1.85 -3.99 -5.25
C ARG A 150 -1.35 -2.83 -4.38
N GLY A 151 -1.89 -1.63 -4.58
CA GLY A 151 -1.47 -0.44 -3.86
C GLY A 151 -1.61 -0.59 -2.35
N TYR A 152 -2.77 -1.08 -1.88
CA TYR A 152 -3.03 -1.26 -0.46
C TYR A 152 -2.32 -2.48 0.14
N ALA A 153 -2.10 -3.55 -0.64
CA ALA A 153 -1.26 -4.67 -0.19
C ALA A 153 0.19 -4.24 0.07
N ILE A 154 0.76 -3.42 -0.83
CA ILE A 154 2.09 -2.83 -0.66
C ILE A 154 2.11 -1.92 0.57
N PHE A 155 1.10 -1.06 0.72
CA PHE A 155 1.00 -0.15 1.85
C PHE A 155 0.96 -0.90 3.19
N ALA A 156 0.07 -1.87 3.34
CA ALA A 156 -0.06 -2.65 4.56
C ALA A 156 1.25 -3.36 4.93
N THR A 157 1.92 -3.97 3.96
CA THR A 157 3.21 -4.64 4.19
C THR A 157 4.30 -3.65 4.61
N GLN A 158 4.43 -2.53 3.91
CA GLN A 158 5.45 -1.52 4.22
C GLN A 158 5.19 -0.84 5.57
N GLN A 159 3.93 -0.59 5.91
CA GLN A 159 3.55 0.01 7.18
C GLN A 159 3.84 -0.93 8.36
N SER A 160 3.52 -2.23 8.23
CA SER A 160 3.93 -3.25 9.20
C SER A 160 5.45 -3.25 9.41
N ASN A 161 6.22 -3.24 8.32
CA ASN A 161 7.68 -3.20 8.38
C ASN A 161 8.20 -1.92 9.04
N LEU A 162 7.56 -0.76 8.80
CA LEU A 162 7.93 0.49 9.45
C LEU A 162 7.75 0.43 10.96
N CYS A 163 6.65 -0.16 11.45
CA CYS A 163 6.42 -0.36 12.89
C CYS A 163 7.51 -1.26 13.51
N LEU A 164 7.85 -2.36 12.84
CA LEU A 164 8.91 -3.28 13.31
C LEU A 164 10.29 -2.61 13.29
N ASP A 165 10.60 -1.83 12.26
CA ASP A 165 11.86 -1.09 12.16
C ASP A 165 11.97 0.01 13.22
N CYS A 166 10.87 0.71 13.50
CA CYS A 166 10.79 1.69 14.59
C CYS A 166 11.11 1.02 15.93
N MET A 167 10.48 -0.13 16.21
CA MET A 167 10.73 -0.90 17.43
C MET A 167 12.21 -1.31 17.56
N ARG A 168 12.82 -1.79 16.46
CA ARG A 168 14.23 -2.17 16.42
C ARG A 168 15.17 -1.00 16.65
N VAL A 169 14.93 0.15 16.00
CA VAL A 169 15.79 1.34 16.11
C VAL A 169 15.71 2.00 17.50
N LEU A 170 14.53 1.99 18.12
CA LEU A 170 14.35 2.53 19.47
C LEU A 170 14.99 1.63 20.52
N SER A 171 15.07 0.32 20.27
CA SER A 171 15.75 -0.66 21.14
C SER A 171 17.26 -0.73 20.93
N ASP A 172 17.70 -0.67 19.66
CA ASP A 172 19.10 -0.75 19.26
C ASP A 172 19.40 0.31 18.17
N PRO A 173 20.15 1.38 18.49
CA PRO A 173 20.47 2.42 17.52
C PRO A 173 21.39 1.92 16.38
N LYS A 174 22.02 0.76 16.54
CA LYS A 174 22.87 0.12 15.52
C LYS A 174 22.13 -0.96 14.74
N ALA A 175 20.81 -1.07 14.88
CA ALA A 175 20.02 -2.05 14.17
C ALA A 175 20.23 -1.94 12.65
N VAL A 176 20.52 -3.09 12.03
CA VAL A 176 20.74 -3.21 10.59
C VAL A 176 19.65 -4.05 9.93
N ASP A 177 19.36 -3.76 8.66
CA ASP A 177 18.47 -4.56 7.83
C ASP A 177 19.12 -5.90 7.42
N LYS A 178 18.38 -6.71 6.65
CA LYS A 178 18.88 -8.01 6.14
C LYS A 178 20.11 -7.87 5.24
N ALA A 179 20.33 -6.70 4.65
CA ALA A 179 21.48 -6.39 3.80
C ALA A 179 22.65 -5.75 4.57
N GLY A 180 22.56 -5.66 5.91
CA GLY A 180 23.59 -5.07 6.77
C GLY A 180 23.59 -3.54 6.77
N ARG A 181 22.56 -2.88 6.22
CA ARG A 181 22.47 -1.41 6.17
C ARG A 181 21.80 -0.86 7.43
N PRO A 182 22.24 0.28 7.98
CA PRO A 182 21.61 0.89 9.14
C PRO A 182 20.13 1.23 8.90
N ILE A 183 19.24 0.78 9.78
CA ILE A 183 17.80 1.03 9.65
C ILE A 183 17.46 2.49 9.99
N ALA A 184 18.09 3.04 11.04
CA ALA A 184 17.79 4.36 11.59
C ALA A 184 17.80 5.48 10.53
N GLY A 185 18.77 5.45 9.61
CA GLY A 185 18.90 6.44 8.54
C GLY A 185 17.81 6.36 7.47
N THR A 186 17.02 5.28 7.43
CA THR A 186 16.01 5.04 6.39
C THR A 186 14.58 5.26 6.86
N LEU A 187 14.34 5.39 8.17
CA LEU A 187 12.99 5.49 8.74
C LEU A 187 12.20 6.70 8.23
N ALA A 188 12.84 7.87 8.14
CA ALA A 188 12.21 9.08 7.64
C ALA A 188 11.79 8.95 6.17
N ASP A 189 12.64 8.33 5.34
CA ASP A 189 12.34 8.07 3.94
C ASP A 189 11.20 7.06 3.77
N LYS A 190 11.23 5.96 4.53
CA LYS A 190 10.14 4.97 4.52
C LYS A 190 8.79 5.60 4.90
N ARG A 191 8.78 6.45 5.93
CA ARG A 191 7.58 7.19 6.35
C ARG A 191 7.07 8.13 5.25
N ARG A 192 7.97 8.86 4.59
CA ARG A 192 7.61 9.74 3.46
C ARG A 192 7.02 8.97 2.29
N VAL A 193 7.63 7.84 1.92
CA VAL A 193 7.13 6.95 0.85
C VAL A 193 5.75 6.40 1.19
N LEU A 194 5.55 5.94 2.43
CA LEU A 194 4.26 5.44 2.91
C LEU A 194 3.16 6.50 2.86
N TYR A 195 3.47 7.74 3.23
CA TYR A 195 2.52 8.85 3.12
C TYR A 195 2.11 9.15 1.66
N GLN A 196 3.06 9.12 0.73
CA GLN A 196 2.77 9.28 -0.70
C GLN A 196 1.96 8.12 -1.25
N LEU A 197 2.27 6.89 -0.82
CA LEU A 197 1.53 5.69 -1.20
C LEU A 197 0.09 5.75 -0.68
N GLU A 198 -0.13 6.16 0.58
CA GLU A 198 -1.47 6.34 1.14
C GLU A 198 -2.29 7.34 0.33
N LYS A 199 -1.72 8.51 0.01
CA LYS A 199 -2.38 9.53 -0.82
C LYS A 199 -2.77 8.99 -2.20
N THR A 200 -1.82 8.31 -2.85
CA THR A 200 -2.04 7.73 -4.19
C THR A 200 -3.14 6.68 -4.14
N ASN A 201 -3.11 5.80 -3.13
CA ASN A 201 -4.09 4.75 -2.93
C ASN A 201 -5.49 5.31 -2.67
N ARG A 202 -5.63 6.36 -1.85
CA ARG A 202 -6.91 7.05 -1.62
C ARG A 202 -7.47 7.69 -2.89
N LEU A 203 -6.61 8.33 -3.70
CA LEU A 203 -7.01 8.93 -4.97
C LEU A 203 -7.50 7.85 -5.96
N MET A 204 -6.80 6.71 -6.03
CA MET A 204 -7.22 5.57 -6.84
C MET A 204 -8.56 4.99 -6.36
N ASP A 205 -8.72 4.79 -5.04
CA ASP A 205 -9.97 4.33 -4.43
C ASP A 205 -11.15 5.23 -4.84
N MET A 206 -11.00 6.54 -4.65
CA MET A 206 -12.02 7.51 -5.04
C MET A 206 -12.36 7.47 -6.54
N ARG A 207 -11.35 7.42 -7.42
CA ARG A 207 -11.57 7.37 -8.88
C ARG A 207 -12.28 6.09 -9.32
N THR A 208 -11.87 4.94 -8.79
CA THR A 208 -12.48 3.66 -9.14
C THR A 208 -13.92 3.61 -8.67
N ARG A 209 -14.21 4.04 -7.45
CA ARG A 209 -15.59 4.12 -6.95
C ARG A 209 -16.47 5.03 -7.81
N GLN A 210 -15.95 6.19 -8.21
CA GLN A 210 -16.66 7.10 -9.13
C GLN A 210 -16.94 6.43 -10.49
N THR A 211 -15.96 5.71 -11.04
CA THR A 211 -16.06 5.05 -12.34
C THR A 211 -17.12 3.95 -12.34
N PHE A 212 -17.19 3.18 -11.26
CA PHE A 212 -18.11 2.04 -11.13
C PHE A 212 -19.37 2.35 -10.33
N ASN A 213 -19.63 3.63 -10.03
CA ASN A 213 -20.79 4.10 -9.26
C ASN A 213 -20.96 3.40 -7.89
N VAL A 214 -19.84 3.14 -7.22
CA VAL A 214 -19.79 2.54 -5.87
C VAL A 214 -19.86 3.66 -4.83
N GLY A 215 -20.64 3.44 -3.77
CA GLY A 215 -20.71 4.36 -2.64
C GLY A 215 -19.34 4.65 -2.00
N ARG A 216 -19.16 5.88 -1.51
CA ARG A 216 -17.95 6.22 -0.73
C ARG A 216 -17.89 5.39 0.54
N ASN A 217 -16.67 5.04 0.95
CA ASN A 217 -16.44 4.44 2.26
C ASN A 217 -16.91 5.42 3.36
N GLN A 218 -17.79 4.95 4.25
CA GLN A 218 -18.38 5.77 5.31
C GLN A 218 -17.33 6.29 6.31
N TYR A 219 -16.20 5.61 6.46
CA TYR A 219 -15.13 5.99 7.40
C TYR A 219 -14.29 7.18 6.92
N GLU A 220 -14.17 7.40 5.60
CA GLU A 220 -13.50 8.60 5.08
C GLU A 220 -14.31 9.88 5.39
N GLN A 221 -15.63 9.77 5.52
CA GLN A 221 -16.51 10.90 5.81
C GLN A 221 -16.34 11.43 7.24
N SER A 222 -15.94 10.60 8.20
CA SER A 222 -15.68 11.02 9.58
C SER A 222 -14.32 11.71 9.73
N ASN A 223 -13.30 11.27 8.99
CA ASN A 223 -11.95 11.83 9.09
C ASN A 223 -11.80 13.17 8.36
N GLN A 224 -12.53 13.40 7.26
CA GLN A 224 -12.49 14.69 6.54
C GLN A 224 -13.16 15.86 7.27
N ARG A 225 -13.92 15.61 8.35
CA ARG A 225 -14.56 16.69 9.13
C ARG A 225 -13.66 17.25 10.24
N GLN A 226 -12.45 16.74 10.38
CA GLN A 226 -11.51 17.09 11.46
C GLN A 226 -10.22 17.78 10.95
N GLU A 227 -10.06 17.95 9.64
CA GLU A 227 -9.04 18.80 9.00
C GLU A 227 -9.63 20.18 8.66
#